data_AF-A0A562ERY9-F1
#
_entry.id   AF-A0A562ERY9-F1
#
_cell.length_a   1.000
_cell.length_b   1.000
_cell.length_c   1.000
_cell.angle_alpha   90.00
_cell.angle_beta   90.00
_cell.angle_gamma   90.00
#
_symmetry.space_group_name_H-M   'P 1'
#
loop_
_entity.id
_entity.type
_entity.pdbx_description
1 polymer ?
#
loop_
_entity_poly.entity_id
_entity_poly.type
_entity_poly.pdbx_seq_one_letter_code
_entity_poly.pdbx_strand_id
1 'polypeptide(L)'
;MTGGEEDERGFFSEFPVAMPQPAPAPPWKADKPHYLGHRDRLRNRFLENGATTLADYELLELLLFRSIPRADTKGIAKALIARFGSFAEVLGAPPHLLREVRGVGDSVALDIKVIAEAARRMTRGEIAKRPLLGTWQQVLDYCRTAMAF
;
A
#
# COMPACT_ATOMS: atom_id res chain seq x y z
N MET A 1 -92.99 -11.45 -34.36
CA MET A 1 -92.35 -10.33 -35.08
C MET A 1 -92.43 -9.13 -34.15
N THR A 2 -91.42 -8.49 -33.61
CA THR A 2 -89.96 -8.41 -33.77
C THR A 2 -89.54 -7.66 -32.49
N GLY A 3 -88.65 -8.19 -31.66
CA GLY A 3 -87.22 -7.84 -31.71
C GLY A 3 -86.87 -7.10 -30.43
N GLY A 4 -86.31 -7.84 -29.46
CA GLY A 4 -85.94 -7.34 -28.14
C GLY A 4 -84.56 -6.70 -28.13
N GLU A 5 -84.51 -5.58 -27.43
CA GLU A 5 -83.42 -5.04 -26.58
C GLU A 5 -81.98 -5.11 -27.06
N GLU A 6 -81.46 -3.90 -27.30
CA GLU A 6 -80.06 -3.50 -27.41
C GLU A 6 -79.19 -4.14 -26.32
N ASP A 7 -78.20 -4.95 -26.73
CA ASP A 7 -77.12 -5.41 -25.87
C ASP A 7 -75.78 -4.96 -26.49
N GLU A 8 -75.52 -3.65 -26.44
CA GLU A 8 -74.21 -3.06 -26.75
C GLU A 8 -73.23 -3.25 -25.57
N ARG A 9 -73.08 -4.48 -25.10
CA ARG A 9 -72.12 -4.82 -24.05
C ARG A 9 -70.86 -5.44 -24.63
N GLY A 10 -69.86 -4.58 -24.76
CA GLY A 10 -68.49 -4.84 -24.31
C GLY A 10 -67.78 -6.04 -24.94
N PHE A 11 -67.03 -5.79 -26.01
CA PHE A 11 -65.92 -6.66 -26.39
C PHE A 11 -64.69 -5.83 -26.77
N PHE A 12 -64.24 -4.98 -25.84
CA PHE A 12 -62.86 -4.51 -25.83
C PHE A 12 -62.01 -5.63 -25.24
N SER A 13 -61.26 -6.34 -26.09
CA SER A 13 -60.25 -7.30 -25.64
C SER A 13 -59.09 -6.55 -25.00
N GLU A 14 -59.03 -6.57 -23.66
CA GLU A 14 -57.83 -6.20 -22.92
C GLU A 14 -56.74 -7.23 -23.18
N PHE A 15 -55.95 -7.02 -24.23
CA PHE A 15 -54.63 -7.62 -24.31
C PHE A 15 -53.71 -6.85 -23.35
N PRO A 16 -53.05 -7.50 -22.38
CA PRO A 16 -52.07 -6.82 -21.57
C PRO A 16 -50.92 -6.39 -22.48
N VAL A 17 -50.73 -5.07 -22.63
CA VAL A 17 -49.55 -4.52 -23.30
C VAL A 17 -48.36 -4.87 -22.43
N ALA A 18 -47.61 -5.89 -22.84
CA ALA A 18 -46.34 -6.22 -22.22
C ALA A 18 -45.38 -5.04 -22.46
N MET A 19 -45.11 -4.29 -21.39
CA MET A 19 -44.11 -3.21 -21.40
C MET A 19 -42.77 -3.81 -21.83
N PRO A 20 -42.09 -3.28 -22.86
CA PRO A 20 -40.76 -3.76 -23.20
C PRO A 20 -39.85 -3.55 -22.00
N GLN A 21 -39.26 -4.65 -21.50
CA GLN A 21 -38.26 -4.56 -20.43
C GLN A 21 -37.09 -3.71 -20.94
N PRO A 22 -36.64 -2.69 -20.17
CA PRO A 22 -35.48 -1.92 -20.56
C PRO A 22 -34.29 -2.87 -20.72
N ALA A 23 -33.59 -2.77 -21.84
CA ALA A 23 -32.39 -3.56 -22.10
C ALA A 23 -31.39 -3.42 -20.94
N PRO A 24 -30.65 -4.49 -20.57
CA PRO A 24 -29.65 -4.41 -19.53
C PRO A 24 -28.65 -3.30 -19.86
N ALA A 25 -28.43 -2.38 -18.91
CA ALA A 25 -27.49 -1.29 -19.06
C ALA A 25 -26.11 -1.83 -19.48
N PRO A 26 -25.38 -1.14 -20.38
CA PRO A 26 -24.05 -1.57 -20.79
C PRO A 26 -23.16 -1.71 -19.56
N PRO A 27 -22.21 -2.68 -19.54
CA PRO A 27 -21.29 -2.81 -18.43
C PRO A 27 -20.50 -1.51 -18.35
N TRP A 28 -20.74 -0.74 -17.29
CA TRP A 28 -19.93 0.42 -16.95
C TRP A 28 -18.48 -0.05 -16.96
N LYS A 29 -17.65 0.57 -17.81
CA LYS A 29 -16.21 0.33 -17.77
C LYS A 29 -15.78 0.73 -16.37
N ALA A 30 -15.44 -0.26 -15.55
CA ALA A 30 -14.88 -0.01 -14.23
C ALA A 30 -13.62 0.82 -14.42
N ASP A 31 -13.70 2.11 -14.11
CA ASP A 31 -12.55 3.00 -14.14
C ASP A 31 -11.46 2.35 -13.29
N LYS A 32 -10.32 2.09 -13.93
CA LYS A 32 -9.18 1.47 -13.26
C LYS A 32 -8.87 2.30 -12.02
N PRO A 33 -8.77 1.70 -10.83
CA PRO A 33 -8.53 2.46 -9.62
C PRO A 33 -7.29 3.36 -9.76
N HIS A 34 -7.45 4.65 -9.43
CA HIS A 34 -6.42 5.69 -9.65
C HIS A 34 -5.04 5.34 -9.04
N TYR A 35 -5.01 4.53 -7.98
CA TYR A 35 -3.77 4.05 -7.36
C TYR A 35 -2.94 3.10 -8.23
N LEU A 36 -3.53 2.43 -9.21
CA LEU A 36 -2.80 1.53 -10.13
C LEU A 36 -1.82 2.33 -11.00
N GLY A 37 -2.28 3.45 -11.57
CA GLY A 37 -1.41 4.33 -12.36
C GLY A 37 -0.30 4.98 -11.53
N HIS A 38 -0.57 5.28 -10.25
CA HIS A 38 0.45 5.81 -9.34
C HIS A 38 1.56 4.79 -9.04
N ARG A 39 1.19 3.53 -8.78
CA ARG A 39 2.15 2.45 -8.52
C ARG A 39 3.14 2.26 -9.65
N ASP A 40 2.65 2.21 -10.87
CA ASP A 40 3.51 1.96 -12.04
C ASP A 40 4.43 3.16 -12.33
N ARG A 41 3.93 4.39 -12.19
CA ARG A 41 4.78 5.59 -12.29
C ARG A 41 5.88 5.62 -11.23
N LEU A 42 5.58 5.23 -10.00
CA LEU A 42 6.57 5.24 -8.92
C LEU A 42 7.64 4.16 -9.12
N ARG A 43 7.23 2.97 -9.59
CA ARG A 43 8.17 1.90 -9.98
C ARG A 43 9.07 2.33 -11.12
N ASN A 44 8.51 2.91 -12.18
CA ASN A 44 9.31 3.39 -13.32
C ASN A 44 10.32 4.44 -12.87
N ARG A 45 9.91 5.40 -12.04
CA ARG A 45 10.83 6.41 -11.49
C ARG A 45 11.99 5.79 -10.71
N PHE A 46 11.71 4.78 -9.88
CA PHE A 46 12.75 4.04 -9.15
C PHE A 46 13.70 3.29 -10.09
N LEU A 47 13.18 2.67 -11.16
CA LEU A 47 13.98 1.95 -12.14
C LEU A 47 14.85 2.89 -12.99
N GLU A 48 14.33 4.06 -13.36
CA GLU A 48 15.02 5.04 -14.21
C GLU A 48 16.08 5.86 -13.44
N ASN A 49 15.75 6.31 -12.23
CA ASN A 49 16.55 7.31 -11.51
C ASN A 49 17.12 6.79 -10.17
N GLY A 50 16.84 5.54 -9.81
CA GLY A 50 17.26 4.95 -8.55
C GLY A 50 16.58 5.55 -7.31
N ALA A 51 17.00 5.08 -6.13
CA ALA A 51 16.41 5.47 -4.85
C ALA A 51 16.67 6.93 -4.46
N THR A 52 17.76 7.53 -4.94
CA THR A 52 18.22 8.88 -4.53
C THR A 52 17.25 10.00 -4.89
N THR A 53 16.33 9.75 -5.81
CA THR A 53 15.33 10.74 -6.26
C THR A 53 13.99 10.62 -5.55
N LEU A 54 13.80 9.59 -4.72
CA LEU A 54 12.55 9.36 -4.01
C LEU A 54 12.59 9.99 -2.62
N ALA A 55 11.46 10.56 -2.22
CA ALA A 55 11.25 10.92 -0.82
C ALA A 55 11.13 9.64 0.05
N ASP A 56 11.43 9.75 1.35
CA ASP A 56 11.32 8.64 2.32
C ASP A 56 9.98 7.92 2.28
N TYR A 57 8.89 8.69 2.20
CA TYR A 57 7.54 8.11 2.12
C TYR A 57 7.31 7.39 0.78
N GLU A 58 7.90 7.85 -0.33
CA GLU A 58 7.78 7.21 -1.64
C GLU A 58 8.54 5.87 -1.69
N LEU A 59 9.72 5.81 -1.05
CA LEU A 59 10.44 4.55 -0.88
C LEU A 59 9.62 3.56 -0.03
N LEU A 60 8.96 4.06 1.01
CA LEU A 60 8.06 3.28 1.85
C LEU A 60 6.81 2.81 1.08
N GLU A 61 6.27 3.62 0.17
CA GLU A 61 5.17 3.21 -0.72
C GLU A 61 5.55 2.01 -1.58
N LEU A 62 6.75 1.99 -2.16
CA LEU A 62 7.25 0.88 -2.97
C LEU A 62 7.34 -0.42 -2.17
N LEU A 63 7.79 -0.34 -0.92
CA LEU A 63 7.79 -1.46 0.03
C LEU A 63 6.36 -1.94 0.27
N LEU A 64 5.45 -1.02 0.63
CA LEU A 64 4.07 -1.33 0.99
C LEU A 64 3.25 -1.88 -0.18
N PHE A 65 3.60 -1.59 -1.44
CA PHE A 65 2.92 -2.19 -2.59
C PHE A 65 3.03 -3.73 -2.60
N ARG A 66 4.09 -4.29 -2.03
CA ARG A 66 4.30 -5.75 -1.93
C ARG A 66 3.43 -6.34 -0.83
N SER A 67 3.32 -5.66 0.30
CA SER A 67 2.54 -6.10 1.47
C SER A 67 1.04 -5.83 1.33
N ILE A 68 0.65 -4.79 0.58
CA ILE A 68 -0.74 -4.33 0.44
C ILE A 68 -1.09 -4.20 -1.06
N PRO A 69 -1.38 -5.30 -1.75
CA PRO A 69 -1.50 -5.31 -3.22
C PRO A 69 -2.77 -4.63 -3.75
N ARG A 70 -3.81 -4.40 -2.94
CA ARG A 70 -5.12 -3.91 -3.41
C ARG A 70 -5.62 -2.62 -2.75
N ALA A 71 -4.73 -1.80 -2.19
CA ALA A 71 -5.11 -0.54 -1.54
C ALA A 71 -4.13 0.61 -1.85
N ASP A 72 -4.57 1.85 -1.65
CA ASP A 72 -3.69 3.01 -1.69
C ASP A 72 -2.77 3.00 -0.45
N THR A 73 -1.46 2.94 -0.68
CA THR A 73 -0.43 2.89 0.37
C THR A 73 0.17 4.25 0.68
N LYS A 74 -0.14 5.30 -0.11
CA LYS A 74 0.40 6.65 0.08
C LYS A 74 0.03 7.22 1.44
N GLY A 75 -1.23 7.07 1.84
CA GLY A 75 -1.70 7.51 3.15
C GLY A 75 -0.99 6.80 4.31
N ILE A 76 -0.80 5.48 4.17
CA ILE A 76 -0.11 4.65 5.17
C ILE A 76 1.36 5.06 5.29
N ALA A 77 2.04 5.24 4.15
CA ALA A 77 3.43 5.64 4.11
C ALA A 77 3.65 7.01 4.77
N LYS A 78 2.81 7.99 4.44
CA LYS A 78 2.86 9.31 5.08
C LYS A 78 2.56 9.25 6.57
N ALA A 79 1.60 8.44 7.00
CA ALA A 79 1.28 8.27 8.42
C ALA A 79 2.45 7.65 9.20
N LEU A 80 3.13 6.65 8.61
CA LEU A 80 4.33 6.04 9.18
C LEU A 80 5.46 7.07 9.33
N ILE A 81 5.75 7.83 8.27
CA ILE A 81 6.78 8.89 8.34
C ILE A 81 6.40 9.98 9.33
N ALA A 82 5.15 10.45 9.35
CA ALA A 82 4.70 11.46 10.29
C ALA A 82 4.80 11.00 11.76
N ARG A 83 4.58 9.71 12.02
CA ARG A 83 4.64 9.15 13.37
C ARG A 83 6.06 8.87 13.85
N PHE A 84 6.91 8.34 12.97
CA PHE A 84 8.24 7.84 13.34
C PHE A 84 9.38 8.76 12.95
N GLY A 85 9.16 9.73 12.05
CA GLY A 85 10.13 10.74 11.63
C GLY A 85 10.71 10.49 10.24
N SER A 86 11.40 9.35 10.08
CA SER A 86 12.15 9.00 8.86
C SER A 86 11.95 7.54 8.42
N PHE A 87 12.38 7.21 7.20
CA PHE A 87 12.37 5.82 6.72
C PHE A 87 13.16 4.88 7.65
N ALA A 88 14.31 5.32 8.15
CA ALA A 88 15.13 4.56 9.07
C ALA A 88 14.42 4.33 10.42
N GLU A 89 13.73 5.34 10.95
CA GLU A 89 12.98 5.22 12.20
C GLU A 89 11.77 4.28 12.05
N VAL A 90 11.10 4.26 10.88
CA VAL A 90 10.06 3.26 10.58
C VAL A 90 10.64 1.84 10.58
N LEU A 91 11.81 1.63 9.96
CA LEU A 91 12.51 0.35 9.99
C LEU A 91 12.99 -0.01 11.41
N GLY A 92 13.28 0.97 12.26
CA GLY A 92 13.68 0.77 13.66
C GLY A 92 12.52 0.55 14.64
N ALA A 93 11.31 0.99 14.30
CA ALA A 93 10.18 1.00 15.22
C ALA A 93 9.77 -0.40 15.72
N PRO A 94 9.38 -0.56 17.01
CA PRO A 94 8.80 -1.80 17.52
C PRO A 94 7.54 -2.24 16.75
N PRO A 95 7.33 -3.54 16.48
CA PRO A 95 6.17 -4.03 15.73
C PRO A 95 4.81 -3.62 16.32
N HIS A 96 4.70 -3.53 17.65
CA HIS A 96 3.45 -3.11 18.28
C HIS A 96 3.09 -1.65 17.95
N LEU A 97 4.07 -0.74 17.93
CA LEU A 97 3.83 0.66 17.55
C LEU A 97 3.51 0.82 16.06
N LEU A 98 4.14 0.01 15.20
CA LEU A 98 3.82 0.00 13.76
C LEU A 98 2.34 -0.33 13.52
N ARG A 99 1.82 -1.33 14.24
CA ARG A 99 0.43 -1.81 14.12
C ARG A 99 -0.63 -0.83 14.60
N GLU A 100 -0.24 0.19 15.36
CA GLU A 100 -1.15 1.28 15.73
C GLU A 100 -1.44 2.22 14.55
N VAL A 101 -0.65 2.18 13.47
CA VAL A 101 -0.93 2.95 12.26
C VAL A 101 -2.01 2.24 11.45
N ARG A 102 -3.12 2.95 11.17
CA ARG A 102 -4.24 2.41 10.39
C ARG A 102 -3.75 1.89 9.03
N GLY A 103 -4.06 0.63 8.74
CA GLY A 103 -3.64 -0.05 7.52
C GLY A 103 -2.35 -0.86 7.65
N VAL A 104 -1.69 -0.83 8.81
CA VAL A 104 -0.52 -1.65 9.13
C VAL A 104 -0.96 -2.84 9.99
N GLY A 105 -1.16 -3.99 9.35
CA GLY A 105 -1.40 -5.26 10.03
C GLY A 105 -0.11 -6.02 10.36
N ASP A 106 -0.26 -7.21 10.96
CA ASP A 106 0.89 -8.06 11.33
C ASP A 106 1.81 -8.38 10.15
N SER A 107 1.26 -8.68 8.97
CA SER A 107 2.05 -8.96 7.77
C SER A 107 2.90 -7.76 7.34
N VAL A 108 2.34 -6.55 7.38
CA VAL A 108 3.05 -5.34 6.99
C VAL A 108 4.17 -5.04 8.00
N ALA A 109 3.87 -5.17 9.29
CA ALA A 109 4.87 -4.99 10.34
C ALA A 109 6.02 -6.01 10.20
N LEU A 110 5.71 -7.27 9.90
CA LEU A 110 6.70 -8.31 9.65
C LEU A 110 7.58 -7.96 8.45
N ASP A 111 7.00 -7.60 7.31
CA ASP A 111 7.77 -7.24 6.10
C ASP A 111 8.73 -6.07 6.35
N ILE A 112 8.29 -5.05 7.07
CA ILE A 112 9.13 -3.92 7.50
C ILE A 112 10.30 -4.44 8.36
N LYS A 113 10.06 -5.35 9.30
CA LYS A 113 11.12 -5.91 10.16
C LYS A 113 12.07 -6.84 9.41
N VAL A 114 11.59 -7.60 8.44
CA VAL A 114 12.44 -8.43 7.56
C VAL A 114 13.44 -7.56 6.81
N ILE A 115 12.97 -6.43 6.27
CA ILE A 115 13.84 -5.48 5.56
C ILE A 115 14.83 -4.81 6.53
N ALA A 116 14.37 -4.44 7.72
CA ALA A 116 15.26 -3.90 8.76
C ALA A 116 16.38 -4.90 9.13
N GLU A 117 16.06 -6.19 9.27
CA GLU A 117 17.07 -7.19 9.57
C GLU A 117 17.98 -7.53 8.39
N ALA A 118 17.48 -7.47 7.16
CA ALA A 118 18.32 -7.57 5.98
C ALA A 118 19.36 -6.44 5.96
N ALA A 119 18.93 -5.20 6.20
CA ALA A 119 19.82 -4.04 6.29
C ALA A 119 20.85 -4.21 7.43
N ARG A 120 20.42 -4.62 8.63
CA ARG A 120 21.32 -4.90 9.77
C ARG A 120 22.37 -5.95 9.45
N ARG A 121 22.00 -7.04 8.77
CA ARG A 121 22.93 -8.09 8.35
C ARG A 121 23.93 -7.58 7.32
N MET A 122 23.51 -6.75 6.38
CA MET A 122 24.41 -6.12 5.40
C MET A 122 25.45 -5.26 6.11
N THR A 123 25.03 -4.38 7.03
CA THR A 123 25.95 -3.52 7.79
C THR A 123 26.90 -4.34 8.66
N ARG A 124 26.40 -5.39 9.34
CA ARG A 124 27.25 -6.29 10.14
C ARG A 124 28.26 -7.06 9.27
N GLY A 125 27.87 -7.49 8.08
CA GLY A 125 28.76 -8.17 7.12
C GLY A 125 29.88 -7.27 6.61
N GLU A 126 29.61 -5.99 6.37
CA GLU A 126 30.63 -4.98 6.04
C GLU A 126 31.57 -4.72 7.21
N ILE A 127 31.02 -4.63 8.43
CA ILE A 127 31.81 -4.44 9.65
C ILE A 127 32.72 -5.66 9.93
N ALA A 128 32.21 -6.89 9.76
CA ALA A 128 32.99 -8.11 9.99
C ALA A 128 34.17 -8.28 9.02
N LYS A 129 34.11 -7.64 7.84
CA LYS A 129 35.19 -7.67 6.84
C LYS A 129 36.23 -6.57 7.02
N ARG A 130 35.99 -5.61 7.92
CA ARG A 130 36.93 -4.52 8.23
C ARG A 130 37.55 -4.78 9.60
N PRO A 131 38.87 -4.65 9.77
CA PRO A 131 39.44 -4.70 11.10
C PRO A 131 38.88 -3.52 11.92
N LEU A 132 37.98 -3.84 12.86
CA LEU A 132 37.28 -2.85 13.71
C LEU A 132 38.26 -2.06 14.60
N LEU A 133 39.37 -2.69 14.97
CA LEU A 133 40.52 -2.10 15.64
C LEU A 133 41.76 -2.77 15.03
N GLY A 134 42.13 -2.35 13.82
CA GLY A 134 43.24 -2.96 13.06
C GLY A 134 44.61 -2.71 13.66
N THR A 135 44.71 -1.82 14.66
CA THR A 135 45.95 -1.50 15.34
C THR A 135 45.74 -1.42 16.85
N TRP A 136 46.76 -1.84 17.58
CA TRP A 136 46.83 -1.75 19.04
C TRP A 136 46.53 -0.34 19.58
N GLN A 137 46.92 0.70 18.82
CA GLN A 137 46.62 2.10 19.14
C GLN A 137 45.11 2.39 19.20
N GLN A 138 44.32 1.83 18.27
CA GLN A 138 42.88 2.05 18.24
C GLN A 138 42.17 1.41 19.44
N VAL A 139 42.69 0.28 19.94
CA VAL A 139 42.21 -0.37 21.16
C VAL A 139 42.49 0.51 22.39
N LEU A 140 43.71 1.06 22.49
CA LEU A 140 44.11 1.93 23.61
C LEU A 140 43.31 3.24 23.64
N ASP A 141 43.05 3.86 22.48
CA ASP A 141 42.25 5.09 22.40
C ASP A 141 40.79 4.85 22.78
N TYR A 142 40.21 3.72 22.38
CA TYR A 142 38.85 3.35 22.81
C TYR A 142 38.78 3.18 24.34
N CYS A 143 39.73 2.43 24.93
CA CYS A 143 39.80 2.24 26.38
C CYS A 143 39.96 3.57 27.14
N ARG A 144 40.82 4.48 26.66
CA ARG A 144 40.99 5.81 27.27
C ARG A 144 39.73 6.66 27.19
N THR A 145 39.04 6.64 26.05
CA THR A 145 37.80 7.41 25.86
C THR A 145 36.65 6.86 26.70
N ALA A 146 36.53 5.53 26.81
CA ALA A 146 35.47 4.87 27.58
C ALA A 146 35.66 4.97 29.11
N MET A 147 36.90 5.13 29.59
CA MET A 147 37.22 5.28 31.02
C MET A 147 37.40 6.74 31.47
N ALA A 148 37.31 7.70 30.55
CA ALA A 148 37.44 9.14 30.86
C ALA A 148 36.11 9.79 31.30
N PHE A 149 35.05 8.99 31.50
CA PHE A 149 33.79 9.36 32.16
C PHE A 149 33.59 8.50 33.40
#